data_AF-A0A7V1M8I5-F1
#
_entry.id   AF-A0A7V1M8I5-F1
#
_cell.length_a   1.000
_cell.length_b   1.000
_cell.length_c   1.000
_cell.angle_alpha   90.00
_cell.angle_beta   90.00
_cell.angle_gamma   90.00
#
_symmetry.space_group_name_H-M   'P 1'
#
loop_
_entity.id
_entity.type
_entity.pdbx_description
1 polymer ?
#
loop_
_entity_poly.entity_id
_entity_poly.type
_entity_poly.pdbx_seq_one_letter_code
_entity_poly.pdbx_strand_id
1 'polypeptide(L)'
;MQGGTPAMELSYNQVYHMNPTEARKQMVHTYLQTGNISHTARVWNTSRQVVRKWVRRYQEQGDDGLADLPRRPHTSPRQTPAEVEQKVLEARKHTGFGTRRLAWHLWREQGIALSAHTIRHILRRHGVTTPRKKKRQVFYPAH
;
A
#
# COMPACT_ATOMS: atom_id res chain seq x y z
N MET A 1 -43.53 18.12 -20.43
CA MET A 1 -42.40 17.85 -21.33
C MET A 1 -41.26 17.27 -20.50
N GLN A 2 -41.18 15.94 -20.39
CA GLN A 2 -40.12 15.26 -19.63
C GLN A 2 -38.87 15.18 -20.50
N GLY A 3 -37.91 16.07 -20.25
CA GLY A 3 -36.57 15.96 -20.81
C GLY A 3 -35.75 14.98 -19.98
N GLY A 4 -35.67 13.72 -20.42
CA GLY A 4 -34.77 12.73 -19.84
C GLY A 4 -33.33 13.21 -19.97
N THR A 5 -32.68 13.51 -18.85
CA THR A 5 -31.22 13.66 -18.79
C THR A 5 -30.57 12.40 -19.35
N PRO A 6 -29.64 12.50 -20.32
CA PRO A 6 -28.92 11.33 -20.82
C PRO A 6 -28.09 10.78 -19.66
N ALA A 7 -28.58 9.70 -19.06
CA ALA A 7 -27.82 8.94 -18.09
C ALA A 7 -26.58 8.43 -18.82
N MET A 8 -25.39 8.84 -18.38
CA MET A 8 -24.16 8.16 -18.77
C MET A 8 -24.40 6.66 -18.54
N GLU A 9 -24.36 5.89 -19.63
CA GLU A 9 -24.72 4.47 -19.66
C GLU A 9 -23.74 3.58 -18.85
N LEU A 10 -22.73 4.21 -18.24
CA LEU A 10 -21.70 3.56 -17.44
C LEU A 10 -21.91 3.87 -15.95
N SER A 11 -22.19 2.82 -15.19
CA SER A 11 -22.13 2.88 -13.72
C SER A 11 -20.72 3.25 -13.27
N TYR A 12 -20.60 4.04 -12.19
CA TYR A 12 -19.31 4.37 -11.55
C TYR A 12 -18.41 3.14 -11.39
N ASN A 13 -18.98 1.96 -11.08
CA ASN A 13 -18.21 0.73 -10.90
C ASN A 13 -17.55 0.24 -12.20
N GLN A 14 -18.25 0.35 -13.34
CA GLN A 14 -17.72 -0.03 -14.65
C GLN A 14 -16.54 0.88 -15.04
N VAL A 15 -16.70 2.20 -14.91
CA VAL A 15 -15.62 3.16 -15.20
C VAL A 15 -14.46 3.00 -14.22
N TYR A 16 -14.76 2.75 -12.95
CA TYR A 16 -13.76 2.52 -11.90
C TYR A 16 -12.84 1.35 -12.21
N HIS A 17 -13.36 0.24 -12.78
CA HIS A 17 -12.54 -0.90 -13.14
C HIS A 17 -11.60 -0.65 -14.33
N MET A 18 -11.93 0.31 -15.20
CA MET A 18 -11.08 0.70 -16.33
C MET A 18 -10.02 1.71 -15.90
N ASN A 19 -10.45 2.79 -15.26
CA ASN A 19 -9.57 3.85 -14.77
C ASN A 19 -10.19 4.55 -13.53
N PRO A 20 -9.75 4.19 -12.31
CA PRO A 20 -10.31 4.73 -11.08
C PRO A 20 -10.21 6.26 -10.97
N THR A 21 -9.09 6.84 -11.41
CA THR A 21 -8.82 8.27 -11.27
C THR A 21 -9.75 9.08 -12.19
N GLU A 22 -9.89 8.64 -13.44
CA GLU A 22 -10.77 9.31 -14.41
C GLU A 22 -12.24 9.16 -14.02
N ALA A 23 -12.66 7.99 -13.50
CA ALA A 23 -14.01 7.81 -12.95
C ALA A 23 -14.32 8.84 -11.84
N ARG A 24 -13.36 9.11 -10.95
CA ARG A 24 -13.52 10.07 -9.86
C ARG A 24 -13.57 11.51 -10.39
N LYS A 25 -12.71 11.87 -11.35
CA LYS A 25 -12.70 13.19 -11.98
C LYS A 25 -14.03 13.50 -12.65
N GLN A 26 -14.53 12.60 -13.49
CA GLN A 26 -15.80 12.80 -14.18
C GLN A 26 -16.97 12.92 -13.18
N MET A 27 -16.97 12.11 -12.11
CA MET A 27 -17.99 12.21 -11.07
C MET A 27 -17.96 13.57 -10.35
N VAL A 28 -16.77 14.08 -10.04
CA VAL A 28 -16.61 15.42 -9.47
C VAL A 28 -17.05 16.50 -10.47
N HIS A 29 -16.71 16.36 -11.75
CA HIS A 29 -17.16 17.27 -12.80
C HIS A 29 -18.70 17.34 -12.88
N THR A 30 -19.39 16.20 -12.85
CA THR A 30 -20.86 16.15 -12.78
C THR A 30 -21.38 16.84 -11.52
N TYR A 31 -20.72 16.71 -10.38
CA TYR A 31 -21.08 17.44 -9.17
C TYR A 31 -20.91 18.96 -9.34
N LEU A 32 -19.81 19.43 -9.94
CA LEU A 32 -19.57 20.86 -10.17
C LEU A 32 -20.62 21.49 -11.08
N GLN A 33 -21.14 20.73 -12.06
CA GLN A 33 -22.23 21.17 -12.94
C GLN A 33 -23.60 21.21 -12.23
N THR A 34 -23.85 20.26 -11.32
CA THR A 34 -25.19 20.05 -10.74
C THR A 34 -25.37 20.64 -9.35
N GLY A 35 -24.27 20.87 -8.62
CA GLY A 35 -24.26 21.33 -7.23
C GLY A 35 -24.90 20.36 -6.22
N ASN A 36 -25.34 19.17 -6.65
CA ASN A 36 -26.23 18.31 -5.86
C ASN A 36 -25.72 16.87 -5.75
N ILE A 37 -25.18 16.53 -4.57
CA ILE A 37 -24.66 15.20 -4.23
C ILE A 37 -25.67 14.07 -4.51
N SER A 38 -26.95 14.27 -4.19
CA SER A 38 -27.98 13.23 -4.35
C SER A 38 -28.29 12.98 -5.82
N HIS A 39 -28.28 14.03 -6.63
CA HIS A 39 -28.44 13.90 -8.08
C HIS A 39 -27.22 13.24 -8.71
N THR A 40 -26.00 13.68 -8.39
CA THR A 40 -24.76 13.06 -8.88
C THR A 40 -24.70 11.56 -8.55
N ALA A 41 -25.08 11.18 -7.32
CA ALA A 41 -25.10 9.77 -6.91
C ALA A 41 -26.06 8.91 -7.76
N ARG A 42 -27.22 9.46 -8.14
CA ARG A 42 -28.19 8.79 -9.02
C ARG A 42 -27.66 8.65 -10.44
N VAL A 43 -27.12 9.72 -11.02
CA VAL A 43 -26.55 9.72 -12.38
C VAL A 43 -25.43 8.68 -12.51
N TRP A 44 -24.59 8.56 -11.49
CA TRP A 44 -23.43 7.67 -11.47
C TRP A 44 -23.73 6.26 -10.92
N ASN A 45 -24.99 5.96 -10.57
CA ASN A 45 -25.41 4.74 -9.90
C ASN A 45 -24.48 4.34 -8.74
N THR A 46 -24.22 5.29 -7.84
CA THR A 46 -23.31 5.15 -6.69
C THR A 46 -23.95 5.65 -5.40
N SER A 47 -23.30 5.45 -4.27
CA SER A 47 -23.77 5.99 -3.00
C SER A 47 -23.41 7.47 -2.85
N ARG A 48 -24.26 8.23 -2.15
CA ARG A 48 -23.97 9.63 -1.77
C ARG A 48 -22.65 9.76 -0.98
N GLN A 49 -22.24 8.71 -0.27
CA GLN A 49 -20.99 8.68 0.49
C GLN A 49 -19.75 8.68 -0.42
N VAL A 50 -19.80 7.96 -1.55
CA VAL A 50 -18.72 7.96 -2.54
C VAL A 50 -18.56 9.36 -3.15
N VAL A 51 -19.67 9.98 -3.56
CA VAL A 51 -19.66 11.35 -4.09
C VAL A 51 -19.10 12.33 -3.05
N ARG A 52 -19.62 12.32 -1.81
CA ARG A 52 -19.14 13.17 -0.72
C ARG A 52 -17.64 13.04 -0.47
N LYS A 53 -17.13 11.81 -0.43
CA LYS A 53 -15.71 11.53 -0.21
C LYS A 53 -14.84 12.20 -1.26
N TRP A 54 -15.16 12.01 -2.53
CA TRP A 54 -14.31 12.49 -3.62
C TRP A 54 -14.45 13.99 -3.86
N VAL A 55 -15.66 14.54 -3.75
CA VAL A 55 -15.89 15.99 -3.79
C VAL A 55 -15.11 16.68 -2.67
N ARG A 56 -15.17 16.17 -1.44
CA ARG A 56 -14.41 16.73 -0.32
C ARG A 56 -12.90 16.74 -0.60
N ARG A 57 -12.36 15.63 -1.08
CA ARG A 57 -10.92 15.55 -1.41
C ARG A 57 -10.52 16.49 -2.54
N TYR A 58 -11.37 16.62 -3.56
CA TYR A 58 -11.15 17.56 -4.65
C TYR A 58 -11.17 19.01 -4.15
N GLN A 59 -12.09 19.36 -3.25
CA GLN A 59 -12.13 20.69 -2.65
C GLN A 59 -10.90 20.99 -1.79
N GLU A 60 -10.34 19.97 -1.11
CA GLU A 60 -9.16 20.12 -0.25
C GLU A 60 -7.83 20.13 -1.03
N GLN A 61 -7.72 19.36 -2.12
CA GLN A 61 -6.43 19.04 -2.79
C GLN A 61 -6.47 19.11 -4.32
N GLY A 62 -7.59 19.52 -4.92
CA GLY A 62 -7.78 19.50 -6.38
C GLY A 62 -7.69 18.10 -6.97
N ASP A 63 -7.12 17.99 -8.17
CA ASP A 63 -6.96 16.72 -8.89
C ASP A 63 -6.05 15.72 -8.14
N ASP A 64 -5.06 16.21 -7.38
CA ASP A 64 -4.16 15.35 -6.60
C ASP A 64 -4.92 14.56 -5.52
N GLY A 65 -6.01 15.13 -4.99
CA GLY A 65 -6.89 14.48 -4.03
C GLY A 65 -7.65 13.26 -4.57
N LEU A 66 -7.71 13.10 -5.90
CA LEU A 66 -8.40 12.00 -6.57
C LEU A 66 -7.52 10.76 -6.77
N ALA A 67 -6.23 10.87 -6.51
CA ALA A 67 -5.30 9.75 -6.53
C ALA A 67 -5.58 8.74 -5.41
N ASP A 68 -5.12 7.50 -5.62
CA ASP A 68 -5.15 6.47 -4.58
C ASP A 68 -4.17 6.83 -3.45
N LEU A 69 -4.70 6.85 -2.23
CA LEU A 69 -3.85 6.95 -1.04
C LEU A 69 -3.25 5.59 -0.69
N PRO A 70 -2.04 5.57 -0.12
CA PRO A 70 -1.42 4.34 0.33
C PRO A 70 -2.32 3.63 1.35
N ARG A 71 -2.64 2.36 1.07
CA ARG A 71 -3.49 1.51 1.94
C ARG A 71 -2.74 0.92 3.14
N ARG A 72 -1.44 1.19 3.25
CA ARG A 72 -0.63 0.67 4.35
C ARG A 72 -1.04 1.39 5.66
N PRO A 73 -1.11 0.67 6.79
CA PRO A 73 -1.31 1.32 8.09
C PRO A 73 -0.29 2.45 8.30
N HIS A 74 -0.75 3.58 8.84
CA HIS A 74 0.13 4.70 9.17
C HIS A 74 1.10 4.37 10.30
N THR A 75 0.71 3.47 11.20
CA THR A 75 1.49 3.08 12.37
C THR A 75 1.48 1.57 12.58
N SER A 76 2.55 1.05 13.17
CA SER A 76 2.66 -0.34 13.60
C SER A 76 3.11 -0.36 15.07
N PRO A 77 2.19 -0.32 16.05
CA PRO A 77 2.53 -0.11 17.45
C PRO A 77 3.35 -1.26 18.07
N ARG A 78 3.32 -2.45 17.45
CA ARG A 78 4.12 -3.61 17.87
C ARG A 78 5.47 -3.71 17.12
N GLN A 79 5.83 -2.69 16.35
CA GLN A 79 7.11 -2.65 15.65
C GLN A 79 8.25 -2.52 16.66
N THR A 80 9.32 -3.28 16.43
CA THR A 80 10.55 -3.18 17.20
C THR A 80 11.08 -1.73 17.19
N PRO A 81 11.44 -1.15 18.34
CA PRO A 81 11.99 0.21 18.41
C PRO A 81 13.21 0.39 17.50
N ALA A 82 13.37 1.58 16.92
CA ALA A 82 14.44 1.85 15.96
C ALA A 82 15.85 1.59 16.54
N GLU A 83 16.05 1.88 17.83
CA GLU A 83 17.30 1.60 18.54
C GLU A 83 17.67 0.11 18.53
N VAL A 84 16.68 -0.76 18.74
CA VAL A 84 16.86 -2.21 18.71
C VAL A 84 17.10 -2.68 17.28
N GLU A 85 16.42 -2.09 16.29
CA GLU A 85 16.70 -2.38 14.88
C GLU A 85 18.15 -2.02 14.50
N GLN A 86 18.68 -0.88 14.96
CA GLN A 86 20.07 -0.49 14.71
C GLN A 86 21.06 -1.49 15.31
N LYS A 87 20.85 -1.93 16.54
CA LYS A 87 21.66 -2.98 17.17
C LYS A 87 21.69 -4.28 16.35
N VAL A 88 20.55 -4.67 15.76
CA VAL A 88 20.47 -5.82 14.86
C VAL A 88 21.30 -5.60 13.59
N LEU A 89 21.25 -4.40 13.00
CA LEU A 89 22.00 -4.07 11.79
C LEU A 89 23.51 -4.01 12.05
N GLU A 90 23.94 -3.41 13.14
CA GLU A 90 25.34 -3.36 13.56
C GLU A 90 25.88 -4.76 13.79
N ALA A 91 25.17 -5.58 14.57
CA ALA A 91 25.55 -6.96 14.82
C ALA A 91 25.62 -7.77 13.51
N ARG A 92 24.69 -7.54 12.56
CA ARG A 92 24.73 -8.17 11.23
C ARG A 92 25.97 -7.75 10.43
N LYS A 93 26.33 -6.46 10.47
CA LYS A 93 27.48 -5.89 9.76
C LYS A 93 28.81 -6.41 10.31
N HIS A 94 28.94 -6.50 11.63
CA HIS A 94 30.16 -6.98 12.28
C HIS A 94 30.36 -8.50 12.17
N THR A 95 29.29 -9.29 12.29
CA THR A 95 29.41 -10.76 12.39
C THR A 95 29.16 -11.52 11.08
N GLY A 96 28.35 -10.96 10.17
CA GLY A 96 27.86 -11.68 8.99
C GLY A 96 26.92 -12.85 9.32
N PHE A 97 26.47 -13.02 10.56
CA PHE A 97 25.68 -14.17 11.01
C PHE A 97 24.26 -14.21 10.43
N GLY A 98 23.83 -15.40 10.01
CA GLY A 98 22.44 -15.64 9.62
C GLY A 98 21.47 -15.40 10.78
N THR A 99 20.19 -15.18 10.48
CA THR A 99 19.19 -14.67 11.43
C THR A 99 19.08 -15.45 12.74
N ARG A 100 19.16 -16.79 12.71
CA ARG A 100 19.14 -17.63 13.93
C ARG A 100 20.36 -17.40 14.82
N ARG A 101 21.54 -17.34 14.22
CA ARG A 101 22.81 -17.16 14.92
C ARG A 101 22.96 -15.72 15.41
N LEU A 102 22.40 -14.77 14.67
CA LEU A 102 22.30 -13.37 15.08
C LEU A 102 21.37 -13.17 16.29
N ALA A 103 20.23 -13.87 16.34
CA ALA A 103 19.35 -13.85 17.52
C ALA A 103 20.08 -14.29 18.79
N TRP A 104 20.80 -15.41 18.70
CA TRP A 104 21.59 -15.92 19.83
C TRP A 104 22.69 -14.94 20.25
N HIS A 105 23.39 -14.33 19.28
CA HIS A 105 24.43 -13.34 19.56
C HIS A 105 23.88 -12.08 20.24
N LEU A 106 22.75 -11.54 19.76
CA LEU A 106 22.08 -10.38 20.36
C LEU A 106 21.59 -10.66 21.78
N TRP A 107 21.08 -11.87 22.04
CA TRP A 107 20.69 -12.28 23.38
C TRP A 107 21.90 -12.38 24.31
N ARG A 108 23.01 -12.98 23.84
CA ARG A 108 24.21 -13.18 24.66
C ARG A 108 24.97 -11.89 24.98
N GLU A 109 25.18 -11.03 23.99
CA GLU A 109 26.02 -9.83 24.15
C GLU A 109 25.23 -8.62 24.65
N GLN A 110 23.93 -8.51 24.32
CA GLN A 110 23.14 -7.31 24.55
C GLN A 110 21.84 -7.56 25.33
N GLY A 111 21.54 -8.81 25.71
CA GLY A 111 20.31 -9.17 26.42
C GLY A 111 19.03 -9.03 25.58
N ILE A 112 19.16 -8.85 24.26
CA ILE A 112 18.01 -8.57 23.38
C ILE A 112 17.41 -9.88 22.88
N ALA A 113 16.22 -10.22 23.38
CA ALA A 113 15.47 -11.39 22.94
C ALA A 113 14.61 -11.07 21.71
N LEU A 114 15.10 -11.43 20.52
CA LEU A 114 14.34 -11.31 19.26
C LEU A 114 14.25 -12.66 18.54
N SER A 115 13.08 -12.94 17.97
CA SER A 115 12.93 -14.11 17.11
C SER A 115 13.73 -13.94 15.81
N ALA A 116 14.23 -15.05 15.26
CA ALA A 116 14.90 -15.04 13.96
C ALA A 116 13.99 -14.52 12.82
N HIS A 117 12.66 -14.65 12.97
CA HIS A 117 11.68 -14.12 12.04
C HIS A 117 11.59 -12.59 12.12
N THR A 118 11.59 -12.02 13.32
CA THR A 118 11.62 -10.57 13.55
C THR A 118 12.90 -9.97 12.97
N ILE A 119 14.05 -10.59 13.24
CA ILE A 119 15.34 -10.18 12.66
C ILE A 119 15.30 -10.20 11.13
N ARG A 120 14.74 -11.26 10.52
CA ARG A 120 14.56 -11.34 9.07
C ARG A 120 13.78 -10.15 8.52
N HIS A 121 12.68 -9.75 9.17
CA HIS A 121 11.87 -8.61 8.73
C HIS A 121 12.55 -7.27 8.94
N ILE A 122 13.30 -7.10 10.04
CA ILE A 122 14.16 -5.93 10.26
C ILE A 122 15.16 -5.82 9.10
N LEU A 123 15.94 -6.87 8.85
CA LEU A 123 16.92 -6.90 7.77
C LEU A 123 16.30 -6.63 6.39
N ARG A 124 15.11 -7.17 6.12
CA ARG A 124 14.38 -6.95 4.86
C ARG A 124 13.94 -5.49 4.68
N ARG A 125 13.45 -4.84 5.73
CA ARG A 125 13.02 -3.43 5.67
C ARG A 125 14.20 -2.49 5.40
N HIS A 126 15.37 -2.83 5.92
CA HIS A 126 16.61 -2.07 5.72
C HIS A 126 17.42 -2.53 4.50
N GLY A 127 16.90 -3.42 3.66
CA GLY A 127 17.57 -3.91 2.45
C GLY A 127 18.80 -4.80 2.68
N VAL A 128 19.08 -5.20 3.92
CA VAL A 128 20.25 -6.02 4.31
C VAL A 128 19.92 -7.52 4.20
N THR A 129 19.39 -7.94 3.04
CA THR A 129 19.11 -9.35 2.76
C THR A 129 20.13 -9.91 1.79
N THR A 130 20.81 -10.99 2.18
CA THR A 130 21.66 -11.73 1.24
C THR A 130 20.75 -12.56 0.33
N PRO A 131 20.77 -12.35 -1.00
CA PRO A 131 20.00 -13.18 -1.91
C PRO A 131 20.50 -14.62 -1.83
N ARG A 132 19.57 -15.58 -1.78
CA ARG A 132 19.91 -17.00 -1.83
C ARG A 132 20.55 -17.28 -3.19
N LYS A 133 21.82 -17.71 -3.21
CA LYS A 133 22.49 -18.16 -4.45
C LYS A 133 21.65 -19.30 -5.05
N LYS A 134 21.22 -19.15 -6.31
CA LYS A 134 20.56 -20.24 -7.04
C LYS A 134 21.57 -21.37 -7.21
N LYS A 135 21.17 -22.61 -6.92
CA LYS A 135 21.99 -23.78 -7.26
C LYS A 135 22.13 -23.82 -8.78
N ARG A 136 23.36 -23.97 -9.29
CA ARG A 136 23.57 -24.19 -10.71
C ARG A 136 22.90 -25.53 -11.06
N GLN A 137 21.98 -25.51 -12.02
CA GLN A 137 21.43 -26.74 -12.60
C GLN A 137 22.59 -27.40 -13.35
N VAL A 138 23.12 -28.51 -12.81
CA VAL A 138 24.12 -29.29 -13.53
C VAL A 138 23.33 -30.09 -14.56
N PHE A 139 23.45 -29.71 -15.83
CA PHE A 139 22.89 -30.48 -16.94
C PHE A 139 23.76 -31.73 -17.10
N TYR A 140 23.23 -32.89 -16.70
CA TYR A 140 23.85 -34.18 -17.00
C TYR A 140 23.23 -34.69 -18.30
N PRO A 141 23.96 -34.72 -19.43
CA PRO A 141 23.53 -35.45 -20.61
C PRO A 141 23.60 -36.94 -20.27
N ALA A 142 22.44 -37.59 -20.13
CA ALA A 142 22.37 -39.04 -20.15
C ALA A 142 22.60 -39.48 -21.61
N HIS A 143 23.63 -40.31 -21.83
CA HIS A 143 23.88 -40.99 -23.11
C HIS A 143 23.14 -42.31 -23.17
#